data_AF-A0A7K1AGA7-F1
#
_entry.id   AF-A0A7K1AGA7-F1
#
_cell.length_a   1.000
_cell.length_b   1.000
_cell.length_c   1.000
_cell.angle_alpha   90.00
_cell.angle_beta   90.00
_cell.angle_gamma   90.00
#
_symmetry.space_group_name_H-M   'P 1'
#
loop_
_entity.id
_entity.type
_entity.pdbx_description
1 polymer ?
#
loop_
_entity_poly.entity_id
_entity_poly.type
_entity_poly.pdbx_seq_one_letter_code
_entity_poly.pdbx_strand_id
1 'polypeptide(L)' 'MSVTIRFAMTAEVRPLRLEVLRVHTTNKTVDFEGDEDVTTRHLVAVDSHGEIVGVSTWLERPLDQQPHLRALQLR' A
#
# COMPACT_ATOMS: atom_id res chain seq x y z
N MET A 1 15.78 17.53 -2.94
CA MET A 1 14.40 17.03 -2.77
C MET A 1 14.39 16.16 -1.54
N SER A 2 13.68 16.57 -0.48
CA SER A 2 13.55 15.79 0.76
C SER A 2 12.30 14.95 0.68
N VAL A 3 12.34 13.73 1.20
CA VAL A 3 11.19 12.83 1.29
C VAL A 3 11.14 12.26 2.70
N THR A 4 9.94 12.23 3.28
CA THR A 4 9.68 11.62 4.58
C THR A 4 8.80 10.39 4.39
N ILE A 5 9.10 9.31 5.10
CA ILE A 5 8.31 8.09 5.09
C ILE A 5 7.44 8.02 6.36
N ARG A 6 6.16 7.69 6.22
CA ARG A 6 5.25 7.46 7.36
C ARG A 6 4.25 6.35 7.08
N PHE A 7 3.65 5.83 8.14
CA PHE A 7 2.45 4.99 8.00
C PHE A 7 1.26 5.81 7.51
N ALA A 8 0.35 5.13 6.82
CA ALA A 8 -0.85 5.70 6.26
C ALA A 8 -2.04 4.74 6.38
N MET A 9 -3.23 5.30 6.24
CA MET A 9 -4.47 4.54 6.10
C MET A 9 -4.69 4.12 4.64
N THR A 10 -5.50 3.08 4.42
CA THR A 10 -5.91 2.64 3.08
C THR A 10 -6.46 3.78 2.23
N ALA A 11 -7.28 4.64 2.83
CA ALA A 11 -7.90 5.78 2.16
C ALA A 11 -6.87 6.77 1.58
N GLU A 12 -5.71 6.91 2.21
CA GLU A 12 -4.65 7.83 1.76
C GLU A 12 -3.86 7.27 0.57
N VAL A 13 -3.75 5.94 0.44
CA VAL A 13 -2.97 5.31 -0.64
C VAL A 13 -3.77 5.06 -1.92
N ARG A 14 -5.10 4.99 -1.81
CA ARG A 14 -5.99 4.72 -2.97
C ARG A 14 -5.85 5.73 -4.11
N PRO A 15 -5.79 7.06 -3.88
CA PRO A 15 -5.66 8.04 -4.96
C PRO A 15 -4.42 7.80 -5.83
N LEU A 16 -3.23 7.67 -5.22
CA LEU A 16 -2.01 7.46 -5.98
C LEU A 16 -1.99 6.08 -6.67
N ARG A 17 -2.53 5.03 -6.05
CA ARG A 17 -2.68 3.73 -6.71
C ARG A 17 -3.57 3.81 -7.94
N LEU A 18 -4.67 4.55 -7.87
CA LEU A 18 -5.58 4.74 -8.99
C LEU A 18 -4.90 5.47 -10.15
N GLU A 19 -4.18 6.53 -9.82
CA GLU A 19 -3.40 7.29 -10.78
C GLU A 19 -2.33 6.40 -11.43
N VAL A 20 -1.47 5.75 -10.65
CA VAL A 20 -0.33 5.00 -11.20
C VAL A 20 -0.73 3.67 -11.85
N LEU A 21 -1.55 2.86 -11.17
CA LEU A 21 -1.84 1.49 -11.60
C LEU A 21 -2.99 1.38 -12.62
N ARG A 22 -3.79 2.44 -12.75
CA ARG A 22 -5.05 2.42 -13.52
C ARG A 22 -5.24 3.63 -14.42
N VAL A 23 -4.24 4.50 -14.62
CA VAL A 23 -4.35 5.67 -15.52
C VAL A 23 -4.93 5.32 -16.89
N HIS A 24 -4.52 4.18 -17.46
CA HIS A 24 -4.92 3.75 -18.81
C HIS A 24 -5.90 2.56 -18.84
N THR A 25 -6.54 2.22 -17.71
CA THR A 25 -7.51 1.11 -17.65
C THR A 25 -8.94 1.62 -17.47
N THR A 26 -9.89 0.97 -18.14
CA THR A 26 -11.33 1.22 -17.94
C THR A 26 -11.80 0.78 -16.55
N ASN A 27 -11.20 -0.28 -16.01
CA ASN A 27 -11.40 -0.68 -14.62
C ASN A 27 -10.62 0.27 -13.71
N LYS A 28 -11.34 0.95 -12.81
CA LYS A 28 -10.81 1.96 -11.88
C LYS A 28 -10.81 1.46 -10.43
N THR A 29 -10.85 0.14 -10.21
CA THR A 29 -10.83 -0.41 -8.85
C THR A 29 -9.40 -0.62 -8.38
N VAL A 30 -9.11 -0.10 -7.19
CA VAL A 30 -7.84 -0.26 -6.44
C VAL A 30 -8.08 -0.70 -5.00
N ASP A 31 -9.24 -1.31 -4.76
CA ASP A 31 -9.57 -2.01 -3.52
C ASP A 31 -8.93 -3.39 -3.59
N PHE A 32 -7.84 -3.58 -2.84
CA PHE A 32 -7.18 -4.88 -2.79
C PHE A 32 -7.59 -5.62 -1.51
N GLU A 33 -7.81 -6.92 -1.64
CA GLU A 33 -8.14 -7.78 -0.51
C GLU A 33 -7.09 -7.64 0.61
N GLY A 34 -7.58 -7.47 1.85
CA GLY A 34 -6.75 -7.29 3.03
C GLY A 34 -6.09 -5.92 3.18
N ASP A 35 -6.42 -4.92 2.36
CA ASP A 35 -5.97 -3.53 2.62
C ASP A 35 -6.41 -3.05 4.02
N GLU A 36 -7.66 -3.34 4.41
CA GLU A 36 -8.21 -2.92 5.71
C GLU A 36 -7.89 -3.90 6.86
N ASP A 37 -7.10 -4.95 6.62
CA ASP A 37 -6.72 -5.90 7.68
C ASP A 37 -5.87 -5.18 8.73
N VAL A 38 -6.13 -5.42 10.02
CA VAL A 38 -5.40 -4.79 11.14
C VAL A 38 -3.89 -5.06 11.13
N THR A 39 -3.46 -6.12 10.44
CA THR A 39 -2.05 -6.48 10.29
C THR A 39 -1.41 -5.89 9.04
N THR A 40 -2.20 -5.29 8.13
CA THR A 40 -1.68 -4.61 6.95
C THR A 40 -1.05 -3.28 7.34
N ARG A 41 0.06 -2.95 6.66
CA ARG A 41 0.80 -1.71 6.86
C ARG A 41 0.94 -1.01 5.52
N HIS A 42 0.39 0.20 5.43
CA HIS A 42 0.65 1.10 4.32
C HIS A 42 1.72 2.11 4.71
N LEU A 43 2.66 2.31 3.81
CA LEU A 43 3.69 3.34 3.89
C LEU A 43 3.48 4.33 2.76
N VAL A 44 3.66 5.61 3.05
CA VAL A 44 3.68 6.69 2.05
C VAL A 44 5.01 7.43 2.11
N ALA A 45 5.49 7.80 0.93
CA ALA A 45 6.56 8.77 0.75
C ALA A 45 5.93 10.14 0.50
N VAL A 46 6.27 11.12 1.32
CA VAL A 46 5.71 12.48 1.24
C VAL A 46 6.84 13.45 0.92
N ASP A 47 6.65 14.28 -0.10
CA ASP A 47 7.62 15.29 -0.50
C ASP A 47 7.57 16.56 0.39
N SER A 48 8.38 17.56 0.05
CA SER A 48 8.43 18.83 0.80
C SER A 48 7.16 19.70 0.67
N HIS A 49 6.29 19.40 -0.29
CA HIS A 49 5.02 20.09 -0.49
C HIS A 49 3.86 19.40 0.24
N GLY A 50 4.10 18.23 0.83
CA GLY A 50 3.08 17.42 1.48
C GLY A 50 2.37 16.43 0.55
N GLU A 51 2.85 16.31 -0.69
CA GLU A 51 2.25 15.42 -1.69
C GLU A 51 2.75 13.99 -1.49
N ILE A 52 1.83 13.02 -1.59
CA ILE A 52 2.20 11.60 -1.58
C ILE A 52 2.75 11.24 -2.95
N VAL A 53 4.06 10.98 -3.01
CA VAL A 53 4.80 10.68 -4.25
C VAL A 53 5.13 9.20 -4.40
N GLY A 54 4.80 8.39 -3.39
CA GLY A 54 5.01 6.94 -3.44
C GLY A 54 4.22 6.21 -2.35
N VAL A 55 3.85 4.96 -2.65
CA VAL A 55 3.11 4.08 -1.74
C VAL A 55 3.75 2.70 -1.71
N SER A 56 3.73 2.04 -0.56
CA SER A 56 4.14 0.64 -0.40
C SER A 56 3.20 -0.04 0.60
N THR A 57 2.82 -1.29 0.34
CA THR A 57 1.87 -2.02 1.19
C THR A 57 2.41 -3.39 1.55
N TRP A 58 2.39 -3.68 2.84
CA TRP A 58 2.93 -4.90 3.42
C TRP A 58 1.82 -5.63 4.17
N LEU A 59 1.63 -6.91 3.84
CA LEU A 59 0.62 -7.76 4.44
C LEU A 59 1.29 -8.83 5.29
N GLU A 60 0.75 -9.07 6.48
CA GLU A 60 1.17 -10.21 7.28
C GLU A 60 0.41 -11.47 6.85
N ARG A 61 1.08 -12.38 6.13
CA ARG A 61 0.49 -13.60 5.57
C ARG A 61 1.18 -14.86 6.12
N PRO A 62 0.45 -15.98 6.27
CA PRO A 62 1.06 -17.26 6.60
C PRO A 62 2.01 -17.71 5.48
N LEU A 63 3.05 -18.46 5.82
CA LEU A 63 3.91 -19.10 4.83
C LEU A 63 3.21 -20.33 4.24
N ASP A 64 3.18 -20.46 2.91
CA ASP A 64 2.49 -21.55 2.20
C ASP A 64 2.89 -22.95 2.72
N GLN A 65 4.19 -23.16 2.93
CA GLN A 65 4.72 -24.45 3.40
C GLN A 65 4.68 -24.62 4.93
N GLN A 66 4.53 -23.53 5.68
CA GLN A 66 4.53 -23.52 7.14
C GLN A 66 3.44 -22.56 7.67
N PRO A 67 2.14 -22.89 7.55
CA PRO A 67 1.06 -21.93 7.77
C PRO A 67 0.93 -21.40 9.21
N HIS A 68 1.60 -22.04 10.17
CA HIS A 68 1.70 -21.58 11.56
C HIS A 68 2.71 -20.44 11.74
N LEU A 69 3.58 -20.20 10.75
CA LEU A 69 4.51 -19.08 10.71
C LEU A 69 3.92 -17.98 9.84
N ARG A 70 4.21 -16.72 10.20
CA ARG A 70 3.78 -15.53 9.46
C ARG A 70 4.97 -14.72 8.98
N ALA A 71 4.85 -14.13 7.80
CA ALA A 71 5.85 -13.25 7.20
C ALA A 71 5.19 -11.99 6.63
N LEU A 72 6.01 -10.95 6.40
CA LEU A 72 5.58 -9.74 5.71
C LEU A 72 5.78 -9.92 4.21
N GLN A 73 4.69 -9.81 3.45
CA GLN A 73 4.67 -9.86 2.00
C GLN A 73 4.47 -8.45 1.43
N LEU A 74 5.36 -8.03 0.54
CA LEU A 74 5.16 -6.83 -0.28
C LEU A 74 4.12 -7.13 -1.36
N ARG A 75 3.20 -6.18 -1.57
CA ARG A 75 2.28 -6.16 -2.70
C ARG A 75 2.55 -4.96 -3.60
#